data_AF-A0A528IMH2-F1
#
_entry.id   AF-A0A528IMH2-F1
#
_cell.length_a   1.000
_cell.length_b   1.000
_cell.length_c   1.000
_cell.angle_alpha   90.00
_cell.angle_beta   90.00
_cell.angle_gamma   90.00
#
_symmetry.space_group_name_H-M   'P 1'
#
loop_
_entity.id
_entity.type
_entity.pdbx_description
1 polymer ?
#
loop_
_entity_poly.entity_id
_entity_poly.type
_entity_poly.pdbx_seq_one_letter_code
_entity_poly.pdbx_strand_id
1 'polypeptide(L)'
;KLVDRGALSASSVGAMHGEIGHTQFLPGNVLKYGVGSGNLRDKATALASTANFLKAHGWQAGASAQANLDAIAGWNDASNYQQAIARIATAIDGD
;
A
#
# COMPACT_ATOMS: atom_id res chain seq x y z
N LYS A 1 2.20 -13.72 -14.92
CA LYS A 1 3.02 -12.52 -14.59
C LYS A 1 3.50 -12.50 -13.13
N LEU A 2 2.63 -12.34 -12.12
CA LEU A 2 3.09 -12.30 -10.71
C LEU A 2 3.62 -13.65 -10.20
N VAL A 3 3.02 -14.75 -10.67
CA VAL A 3 3.54 -16.11 -10.40
C VAL A 3 4.93 -16.28 -11.00
N ASP A 4 5.10 -15.90 -12.27
CA ASP A 4 6.39 -15.99 -12.97
C ASP A 4 7.51 -15.16 -12.31
N ARG A 5 7.14 -14.04 -11.64
CA ARG A 5 8.07 -13.20 -10.87
C ARG A 5 8.38 -13.76 -9.48
N GLY A 6 7.77 -14.87 -9.08
CA GLY A 6 7.88 -15.44 -7.74
C GLY A 6 7.17 -14.64 -6.64
N ALA A 7 6.38 -13.63 -7.01
CA ALA A 7 5.62 -12.82 -6.06
C ALA A 7 4.44 -13.61 -5.44
N LEU A 8 3.86 -14.50 -6.24
CA LEU A 8 2.72 -15.35 -5.90
C LEU A 8 2.96 -16.79 -6.36
N SER A 9 2.14 -17.70 -5.85
CA SER A 9 2.02 -19.09 -6.26
C SER A 9 0.55 -19.44 -6.47
N ALA A 10 0.26 -20.58 -7.11
CA ALA A 10 -1.10 -21.10 -7.21
C ALA A 10 -1.74 -21.37 -5.83
N SER A 11 -0.93 -21.55 -4.79
CA SER A 11 -1.35 -21.74 -3.40
C SER A 11 -1.43 -20.44 -2.59
N SER A 12 -1.18 -19.28 -3.21
CA SER A 12 -1.20 -18.01 -2.50
C SER A 12 -2.61 -17.65 -2.04
N VAL A 13 -2.75 -17.41 -0.74
CA VAL A 13 -4.01 -16.96 -0.12
C VAL A 13 -3.99 -15.43 0.04
N GLY A 14 -5.04 -14.77 -0.45
CA GLY A 14 -5.32 -13.35 -0.24
C GLY A 14 -6.57 -13.14 0.63
N ALA A 15 -7.01 -11.90 0.76
CA ALA A 15 -8.32 -11.62 1.32
C ALA A 15 -9.44 -11.94 0.32
N MET A 16 -10.70 -11.73 0.72
CA MET A 16 -11.89 -12.16 -0.02
C MET A 16 -11.95 -11.63 -1.45
N HIS A 17 -11.43 -10.44 -1.73
CA HIS A 17 -11.43 -9.85 -3.08
C HIS A 17 -10.06 -9.97 -3.78
N GLY A 18 -9.17 -10.81 -3.25
CA GLY A 18 -7.88 -11.11 -3.86
C GLY A 18 -6.77 -10.13 -3.49
N GLU A 19 -6.97 -9.30 -2.46
CA GLU A 19 -5.93 -8.46 -1.88
C GLU A 19 -4.80 -9.29 -1.27
N ILE A 20 -3.55 -8.83 -1.42
CA ILE A 20 -2.37 -9.62 -1.06
C ILE A 20 -1.51 -8.89 -0.03
N GLY A 21 -1.06 -9.65 0.97
CA GLY A 21 0.04 -9.25 1.86
C GLY A 21 -0.35 -8.19 2.88
N HIS A 22 0.66 -7.57 3.48
CA HIS A 22 0.49 -6.62 4.59
C HIS A 22 -0.39 -5.42 4.25
N THR A 23 -0.34 -5.00 2.99
CA THR A 23 -0.98 -3.77 2.54
C THR A 23 -2.13 -4.01 1.59
N GLN A 24 -2.58 -5.26 1.48
CA GLN A 24 -3.85 -5.59 0.82
C GLN A 24 -3.96 -5.02 -0.61
N PHE A 25 -2.87 -5.01 -1.37
CA PHE A 25 -2.93 -4.60 -2.77
C PHE A 25 -3.66 -5.64 -3.59
N LEU A 26 -4.52 -5.18 -4.50
CA LEU A 26 -4.95 -6.00 -5.62
C LEU A 26 -3.75 -6.35 -6.51
N PRO A 27 -3.76 -7.51 -7.20
CA PRO A 27 -2.67 -7.96 -8.07
C PRO A 27 -2.21 -6.91 -9.11
N GLY A 28 -3.14 -6.10 -9.63
CA GLY A 28 -2.82 -5.00 -10.54
C GLY A 28 -1.90 -3.95 -9.91
N ASN A 29 -2.13 -3.60 -8.65
CA ASN A 29 -1.28 -2.66 -7.92
C ASN A 29 0.08 -3.27 -7.59
N VAL A 30 0.16 -4.58 -7.34
CA VAL A 30 1.46 -5.27 -7.21
C VAL A 30 2.25 -5.17 -8.51
N LEU A 31 1.61 -5.35 -9.65
CA LEU A 31 2.26 -5.24 -10.96
C LEU A 31 2.76 -3.82 -11.26
N LYS A 32 2.01 -2.79 -10.85
CA LYS A 32 2.28 -1.39 -11.17
C LYS A 32 3.24 -0.72 -10.19
N TYR A 33 3.12 -1.03 -8.90
CA TYR A 33 3.82 -0.32 -7.82
C TYR A 33 4.71 -1.22 -6.96
N GLY A 34 4.64 -2.54 -7.14
CA GLY A 34 5.49 -3.49 -6.44
C GLY A 34 6.98 -3.23 -6.69
N VAL A 35 7.76 -3.21 -5.61
CA VAL A 35 9.22 -3.06 -5.64
C VAL A 35 9.88 -4.44 -5.62
N GLY A 36 10.99 -4.60 -6.35
CA GLY A 36 11.73 -5.86 -6.42
C GLY A 36 10.88 -7.00 -6.99
N SER A 37 10.76 -8.11 -6.25
CA SER A 37 9.90 -9.23 -6.64
C SER A 37 8.41 -8.93 -6.50
N GLY A 38 8.02 -7.92 -5.72
CA GLY A 38 6.61 -7.62 -5.42
C GLY A 38 5.96 -8.60 -4.42
N ASN A 39 6.75 -9.38 -3.68
CA ASN A 39 6.21 -10.23 -2.60
C ASN A 39 5.77 -9.38 -1.40
N LEU A 40 4.51 -8.95 -1.38
CA LEU A 40 3.96 -8.11 -0.31
C LEU A 40 3.70 -8.84 1.01
N ARG A 41 4.03 -10.14 1.12
CA ARG A 41 4.10 -10.85 2.41
C ARG A 41 5.40 -10.55 3.16
N ASP A 42 6.43 -10.08 2.46
CA ASP A 42 7.61 -9.54 3.09
C ASP A 42 7.35 -8.08 3.52
N LYS A 43 7.70 -7.76 4.77
CA LYS A 43 7.43 -6.43 5.36
C LYS A 43 8.17 -5.30 4.65
N ALA A 44 9.44 -5.50 4.32
CA ALA A 44 10.25 -4.47 3.68
C ALA A 44 9.73 -4.16 2.27
N THR A 45 9.41 -5.21 1.52
CA THR A 45 8.81 -5.11 0.18
C THR A 45 7.45 -4.44 0.23
N ALA A 46 6.61 -4.77 1.22
CA ALA A 46 5.30 -4.15 1.40
C ALA A 46 5.39 -2.65 1.71
N LEU A 47 6.28 -2.26 2.63
CA LEU A 47 6.52 -0.85 2.96
C LEU A 47 7.04 -0.06 1.75
N ALA A 48 8.05 -0.59 1.05
CA ALA A 48 8.61 0.07 -0.13
C ALA A 48 7.59 0.21 -1.27
N SER A 49 6.79 -0.83 -1.52
CA SER A 49 5.75 -0.81 -2.56
C SER A 49 4.61 0.15 -2.22
N THR A 50 4.28 0.27 -0.93
CA THR A 50 3.32 1.24 -0.38
C THR A 50 3.81 2.67 -0.55
N ALA A 51 5.06 2.94 -0.20
CA ALA A 51 5.66 4.25 -0.43
C ALA A 51 5.67 4.62 -1.92
N ASN A 52 5.99 3.66 -2.80
CA ASN A 52 5.96 3.86 -4.26
C ASN A 52 4.53 4.16 -4.76
N PHE A 53 3.54 3.44 -4.24
CA PHE A 53 2.13 3.71 -4.52
C PHE A 53 1.73 5.13 -4.10
N LEU A 54 2.01 5.54 -2.86
CA LEU A 54 1.64 6.86 -2.35
C LEU A 54 2.33 7.97 -3.16
N LYS A 55 3.61 7.81 -3.48
CA LYS A 55 4.35 8.75 -4.35
C LYS A 55 3.69 8.89 -5.72
N ALA A 56 3.26 7.79 -6.33
CA ALA A 56 2.57 7.82 -7.61
C ALA A 56 1.18 8.48 -7.56
N HIS A 57 0.58 8.58 -6.37
CA HIS A 57 -0.68 9.27 -6.12
C HIS A 57 -0.49 10.68 -5.53
N GLY A 58 0.70 11.27 -5.69
CA GLY A 58 0.92 12.67 -5.37
C GLY A 58 1.38 12.96 -3.94
N TRP A 59 1.85 11.93 -3.21
CA TRP A 59 2.43 12.14 -1.88
C TRP A 59 3.54 13.19 -1.88
N GLN A 60 3.43 14.17 -0.99
CA GLN A 60 4.37 15.25 -0.76
C GLN A 60 5.22 14.95 0.47
N ALA A 61 6.52 14.72 0.23
CA ALA A 61 7.47 14.48 1.31
C ALA A 61 7.62 15.71 2.22
N GLY A 62 7.66 15.50 3.54
CA GLY A 62 7.76 16.56 4.53
C GLY A 62 6.43 17.23 4.89
N ALA A 63 5.35 16.96 4.15
CA ALA A 63 4.00 17.37 4.53
C ALA A 63 3.37 16.35 5.50
N SER A 64 2.38 16.79 6.28
CA SER A 64 1.66 15.91 7.21
C SER A 64 0.83 14.85 6.47
N ALA A 65 0.48 13.75 7.15
CA ALA A 65 -0.45 12.76 6.59
C ALA A 65 -1.81 13.39 6.22
N GLN A 66 -2.25 14.38 7.00
CA GLN A 66 -3.47 15.15 6.73
C GLN A 66 -3.39 15.98 5.44
N ALA A 67 -2.21 16.52 5.11
CA ALA A 67 -1.99 17.22 3.84
C ALA A 67 -1.89 16.25 2.64
N ASN A 68 -1.71 14.96 2.90
CA ASN A 68 -1.53 13.92 1.89
C ASN A 68 -2.76 13.00 1.74
N LEU A 69 -3.95 13.44 2.17
CA LEU A 69 -5.17 12.61 2.08
C LEU A 69 -5.48 12.17 0.65
N ASP A 70 -5.21 13.01 -0.36
CA ASP A 70 -5.45 12.65 -1.77
C ASP A 70 -4.57 11.45 -2.22
N ALA A 71 -3.33 11.38 -1.73
CA ALA A 71 -2.46 10.24 -2.01
C ALA A 71 -2.96 8.96 -1.31
N ILE A 72 -3.53 9.09 -0.11
CA ILE A 72 -4.15 7.99 0.63
C ILE A 72 -5.47 7.58 -0.03
N ALA A 73 -6.23 8.52 -0.59
CA ALA A 73 -7.50 8.27 -1.28
C ALA A 73 -7.33 7.35 -2.49
N GLY A 74 -6.17 7.42 -3.16
CA GLY A 74 -5.82 6.47 -4.21
C GLY A 74 -5.89 5.01 -3.76
N TRP A 75 -5.62 4.72 -2.48
CA TRP A 75 -5.67 3.38 -1.90
C TRP A 75 -7.09 2.96 -1.54
N ASN A 76 -7.81 3.83 -0.83
CA ASN A 76 -9.17 3.61 -0.39
C ASN A 76 -9.92 4.95 -0.40
N ASP A 77 -11.01 4.99 -1.17
CA ASP A 77 -11.75 6.22 -1.46
C ASP A 77 -12.67 6.66 -0.30
N ALA A 78 -12.75 5.90 0.79
CA ALA A 78 -13.57 6.25 1.93
C ALA A 78 -12.90 7.32 2.81
N SER A 79 -13.55 8.48 2.95
CA SER A 79 -13.00 9.62 3.71
C SER A 79 -12.74 9.30 5.19
N ASN A 80 -13.56 8.45 5.81
CA ASN A 80 -13.34 8.00 7.19
C ASN A 80 -12.09 7.10 7.31
N TYR A 81 -11.81 6.26 6.31
CA TYR A 81 -10.62 5.41 6.26
C TYR A 81 -9.35 6.25 6.11
N GLN A 82 -9.37 7.24 5.22
CA GLN A 82 -8.25 8.16 5.00
C GLN A 82 -7.94 8.97 6.27
N GLN A 83 -8.97 9.51 6.93
CA GLN A 83 -8.82 10.21 8.21
C GLN A 83 -8.31 9.29 9.33
N ALA A 84 -8.74 8.03 9.37
CA ALA A 84 -8.23 7.07 10.34
C ALA A 84 -6.72 6.84 10.16
N ILE A 85 -6.25 6.66 8.93
CA ILE A 85 -4.81 6.55 8.62
C ILE A 85 -4.05 7.79 9.08
N ALA A 86 -4.55 8.99 8.75
CA ALA A 86 -3.87 10.23 9.13
C ALA A 86 -3.76 10.39 10.65
N ARG A 87 -4.84 10.07 11.39
CA ARG A 87 -4.85 10.10 12.87
C ARG A 87 -3.90 9.09 13.49
N ILE A 88 -3.85 7.87 12.95
CA ILE A 88 -2.93 6.83 13.42
C ILE A 88 -1.48 7.25 13.17
N ALA A 89 -1.18 7.85 12.00
CA ALA A 89 0.16 8.34 11.69
C ALA A 89 0.62 9.39 12.71
N THR A 90 -0.20 10.41 12.99
CA THR A 90 0.08 11.43 14.02
C THR A 90 0.32 10.79 15.40
N ALA A 91 -0.53 9.86 15.81
CA ALA A 91 -0.38 9.18 17.10
C ALA A 91 0.89 8.32 17.20
N ILE A 92 1.37 7.73 16.09
CA ILE A 92 2.62 6.98 16.03
C ILE A 92 3.83 7.91 16.11
N ASP A 93 3.78 9.07 15.47
CA ASP A 93 4.86 10.07 15.49
C ASP A 93 5.02 10.72 16.88
N GLY A 94 4.05 10.52 17.78
CA GLY A 94 4.08 11.00 19.16
C GLY A 94 3.52 12.40 19.35
N ASP A 95 2.71 12.87 18.39
CA ASP A 95 2.02 14.16 18.39
C ASP A 95 0.58 14.08 18.93
#